data_AF-A0A7X7AJ17-F1
#
_entry.id   AF-A0A7X7AJ17-F1
#
_cell.length_a   1.000
_cell.length_b   1.000
_cell.length_c   1.000
_cell.angle_alpha   90.00
_cell.angle_beta   90.00
_cell.angle_gamma   90.00
#
_symmetry.space_group_name_H-M   'P 1'
#
loop_
_entity.id
_entity.type
_entity.pdbx_description
1 polymer ?
#
loop_
_entity_poly.entity_id
_entity_poly.type
_entity_poly.pdbx_seq_one_letter_code
_entity_poly.pdbx_strand_id
1 'polypeptide(L)'
;MKSIKINFFKYFNKEKQVKQQIVLCEEICTALNAKLSIHHIEQYLNIQFNDFNEQYFKHYFPKYYHLYSKLTIIELLIYIDYTLKLRSKIKQLIFKKIAYPILLIVFSYLILIVFKFAILNLLHEYMNYKVRLYTNVLFYGSTCMLLIIIMTFILLIVIEQKKDLKLMLIKQLPNYILFNMYRSYYQHIFIHLMLQAYQRDTSTKNMFQYIKAYQDNPIIANLAYYLDHDLDLGLTFLQAIDKMSLNEDFKKMLSVAIHQQNFEEIMAAYQSVSYDRLERDIIRMSQYLMITTYLYVGLLLMLFYSILSLPLQLIHSM
;
A
#
# COMPACT_ATOMS: atom_id res chain seq x y z
N MET A 1 -19.64 -11.05 29.61
CA MET A 1 -18.19 -10.72 29.56
C MET A 1 -17.23 -11.90 29.34
N LYS A 2 -17.66 -13.18 29.42
CA LYS A 2 -16.80 -14.38 29.18
C LYS A 2 -16.68 -14.83 27.70
N SER A 3 -17.53 -14.36 26.79
CA SER A 3 -17.50 -14.77 25.36
C SER A 3 -16.52 -13.99 24.48
N ILE A 4 -16.03 -12.82 24.93
CA ILE A 4 -15.13 -11.96 24.15
C ILE A 4 -13.66 -12.40 24.28
N LYS A 5 -13.27 -12.97 25.44
CA LYS A 5 -11.89 -13.45 25.69
C LYS A 5 -11.49 -14.68 24.87
N ILE A 6 -12.45 -15.56 24.54
CA ILE A 6 -12.18 -16.83 23.82
C ILE A 6 -11.87 -16.58 22.33
N ASN A 7 -12.56 -15.63 21.71
CA ASN A 7 -12.28 -15.25 20.32
C ASN A 7 -10.96 -14.49 20.17
N PHE A 8 -10.58 -13.69 21.17
CA PHE A 8 -9.32 -12.96 21.14
C PHE A 8 -8.10 -13.89 21.23
N PHE A 9 -8.15 -14.91 22.10
CA PHE A 9 -7.08 -15.92 22.20
C PHE A 9 -6.96 -16.80 20.96
N LYS A 10 -8.09 -17.23 20.36
CA LYS A 10 -8.06 -17.95 19.08
C LYS A 10 -7.51 -17.10 17.94
N TYR A 11 -7.86 -15.82 17.89
CA TYR A 11 -7.35 -14.89 16.88
C TYR A 11 -5.84 -14.66 17.03
N PHE A 12 -5.36 -14.45 18.26
CA PHE A 12 -3.92 -14.32 18.55
C PHE A 12 -3.12 -15.58 18.20
N ASN A 13 -3.66 -16.76 18.51
CA ASN A 13 -2.98 -18.02 18.19
C ASN A 13 -2.93 -18.26 16.68
N LYS A 14 -4.01 -17.91 15.96
CA LYS A 14 -4.05 -17.96 14.50
C LYS A 14 -3.06 -16.98 13.86
N GLU A 15 -2.96 -15.75 14.35
CA GLU A 15 -1.95 -14.79 13.84
C GLU A 15 -0.52 -15.27 14.09
N LYS A 16 -0.23 -15.88 15.24
CA LYS A 16 1.08 -16.45 15.54
C LYS A 16 1.42 -17.60 14.59
N GLN A 17 0.46 -18.48 14.32
CA GLN A 17 0.62 -19.59 13.38
C GLN A 17 0.81 -19.11 11.94
N VAL A 18 0.04 -18.14 11.48
CA VAL A 18 0.21 -17.55 10.13
C VAL A 18 1.59 -16.90 9.99
N LYS A 19 2.07 -16.19 11.02
CA LYS A 19 3.43 -15.61 11.02
C LYS A 19 4.51 -16.69 10.88
N GLN A 20 4.37 -17.81 11.58
CA GLN A 20 5.31 -18.94 11.46
C GLN A 20 5.31 -19.51 10.03
N GLN A 21 4.14 -19.67 9.40
CA GLN A 21 4.06 -20.14 8.02
C GLN A 21 4.61 -19.15 7.00
N ILE A 22 4.55 -17.84 7.27
CA ILE A 22 5.21 -16.82 6.45
C ILE A 22 6.73 -16.98 6.53
N VAL A 23 7.29 -17.17 7.72
CA VAL A 23 8.75 -17.39 7.92
C VAL A 23 9.19 -18.67 7.20
N LEU A 24 8.42 -19.76 7.32
CA LEU A 24 8.69 -21.00 6.60
C LEU A 24 8.71 -20.79 5.07
N CYS A 25 7.74 -20.04 4.54
CA CYS A 25 7.70 -19.69 3.11
C CYS A 25 8.94 -18.89 2.69
N GLU A 26 9.38 -17.92 3.51
CA GLU A 26 10.59 -17.15 3.27
C GLU A 26 11.83 -18.06 3.24
N GLU A 27 11.98 -18.97 4.20
CA GLU A 27 13.09 -19.93 4.28
C GLU A 27 13.14 -20.85 3.05
N ILE A 28 11.98 -21.40 2.63
CA ILE A 28 11.87 -22.21 1.42
C ILE A 28 12.32 -21.41 0.18
N CYS A 29 11.82 -20.19 0.01
CA CYS A 29 12.19 -19.34 -1.13
C CYS A 29 13.68 -18.96 -1.10
N THR A 30 14.26 -18.76 0.08
CA THR A 30 15.69 -18.45 0.23
C THR A 30 16.55 -19.66 -0.18
N ALA A 31 16.13 -20.86 0.22
CA ALA A 31 16.80 -22.10 -0.16
C ALA A 31 16.69 -22.39 -1.67
N LEU A 32 15.53 -22.12 -2.27
CA LEU A 32 15.33 -22.22 -3.72
C LEU A 32 16.21 -21.24 -4.50
N ASN A 33 16.34 -20.00 -4.04
CA ASN A 33 17.23 -19.01 -4.65
C ASN A 33 18.71 -19.40 -4.55
N ALA A 34 19.09 -20.14 -3.50
CA ALA A 34 20.42 -20.73 -3.36
C ALA A 34 20.64 -21.97 -4.26
N LYS A 35 19.67 -22.32 -5.12
CA LYS A 35 19.68 -23.50 -6.01
C LYS A 35 19.78 -24.83 -5.28
N LEU A 36 19.29 -24.92 -4.03
CA LEU A 36 19.19 -26.19 -3.32
C LEU A 36 18.10 -27.06 -3.97
N SER A 37 18.35 -28.37 -4.07
CA SER A 37 17.32 -29.28 -4.58
C SER A 37 16.20 -29.46 -3.56
N ILE A 38 14.99 -29.76 -4.05
CA ILE A 38 13.77 -29.92 -3.24
C ILE A 38 14.00 -30.89 -2.07
N HIS A 39 14.68 -32.01 -2.32
CA HIS A 39 15.01 -33.00 -1.30
C HIS A 39 15.91 -32.44 -0.18
N HIS A 40 16.87 -31.57 -0.49
CA HIS A 40 17.70 -30.93 0.53
C HIS A 40 16.89 -29.93 1.36
N ILE A 41 15.92 -29.25 0.74
CA ILE A 41 15.03 -28.30 1.44
C ILE A 41 14.12 -29.05 2.42
N GLU A 42 13.55 -30.18 2.00
CA GLU A 42 12.72 -31.04 2.86
C GLU A 42 13.49 -31.54 4.09
N GLN A 43 14.74 -31.97 3.90
CA GLN A 43 15.61 -32.41 4.99
C GLN A 43 16.04 -31.27 5.91
N TYR A 44 16.42 -30.12 5.34
CA TYR A 44 16.92 -28.98 6.11
C TYR A 44 15.85 -28.31 6.96
N LEU A 45 14.64 -28.17 6.41
CA LEU A 45 13.51 -27.52 7.10
C LEU A 45 12.60 -28.53 7.82
N ASN A 46 12.87 -29.84 7.69
CA ASN A 46 12.05 -30.93 8.21
C ASN A 46 10.56 -30.80 7.80
N ILE A 47 10.34 -30.60 6.51
CA ILE A 47 9.02 -30.45 5.88
C ILE A 47 8.83 -31.46 4.77
N GLN A 48 7.58 -31.82 4.46
CA GLN A 48 7.24 -32.54 3.24
C GLN A 48 6.47 -31.63 2.30
N PHE A 49 6.88 -31.52 1.04
CA PHE A 49 6.16 -30.65 0.11
C PHE A 49 4.70 -31.10 -0.12
N ASN A 50 4.40 -32.37 0.10
CA ASN A 50 3.05 -32.93 0.05
C ASN A 50 2.11 -32.34 1.12
N ASP A 51 2.63 -31.78 2.20
CA ASP A 51 1.83 -31.13 3.24
C ASP A 51 1.24 -29.79 2.77
N PHE A 52 1.82 -29.18 1.72
CA PHE A 52 1.29 -27.98 1.05
C PHE A 52 0.12 -28.33 0.11
N ASN A 53 -0.94 -28.87 0.68
CA ASN A 53 -2.17 -29.20 -0.05
C ASN A 53 -3.15 -28.02 -0.13
N GLU A 54 -4.27 -28.19 -0.83
CA GLU A 54 -5.30 -27.14 -0.97
C GLU A 54 -5.80 -26.62 0.39
N GLN A 55 -5.95 -27.50 1.39
CA GLN A 55 -6.41 -27.11 2.72
C GLN A 55 -5.40 -26.21 3.45
N TYR A 56 -4.10 -26.49 3.31
CA TYR A 56 -3.03 -25.64 3.83
C TYR A 56 -3.16 -24.22 3.28
N PHE A 57 -3.26 -24.07 1.96
CA PHE A 57 -3.38 -22.75 1.33
C PHE A 57 -4.70 -22.06 1.70
N LYS A 58 -5.81 -22.80 1.77
CA LYS A 58 -7.10 -22.25 2.22
C LYS A 58 -7.05 -21.74 3.66
N HIS A 59 -6.28 -22.39 4.53
CA HIS A 59 -6.19 -22.04 5.95
C HIS A 59 -5.23 -20.87 6.22
N TYR A 60 -4.01 -20.93 5.70
CA TYR A 60 -2.94 -19.97 5.99
C TYR A 60 -2.86 -18.83 4.98
N PHE A 61 -3.22 -19.09 3.72
CA PHE A 61 -3.11 -18.16 2.60
C PHE A 61 -4.43 -18.07 1.80
N PRO A 62 -5.57 -17.76 2.44
CA PRO A 62 -6.91 -17.80 1.81
C PRO A 62 -7.06 -16.83 0.63
N LYS A 63 -6.14 -15.89 0.49
CA LYS A 63 -6.04 -14.96 -0.62
C LYS A 63 -5.48 -15.58 -1.90
N TYR A 64 -4.69 -16.63 -1.74
CA TYR A 64 -3.88 -17.23 -2.80
C TYR A 64 -4.34 -18.63 -3.17
N TYR A 65 -5.24 -19.26 -2.38
CA TYR A 65 -5.64 -20.66 -2.59
C TYR A 65 -6.21 -20.94 -3.99
N HIS A 66 -6.92 -19.97 -4.60
CA HIS A 66 -7.49 -20.13 -5.94
C HIS A 66 -6.42 -20.45 -7.01
N LEU A 67 -5.18 -20.01 -6.77
CA LEU A 67 -4.04 -20.21 -7.65
C LEU A 67 -3.44 -21.62 -7.54
N TYR A 68 -3.76 -22.37 -6.48
CA TYR A 68 -3.31 -23.75 -6.31
C TYR A 68 -3.68 -24.64 -7.49
N SER A 69 -4.85 -24.40 -8.11
CA SER A 69 -5.31 -25.15 -9.28
C SER A 69 -4.58 -24.81 -10.60
N LYS A 70 -3.77 -23.74 -10.61
CA LYS A 70 -3.12 -23.19 -11.80
C LYS A 70 -1.60 -23.14 -11.70
N LEU A 71 -1.05 -23.34 -10.50
CA LEU A 71 0.37 -23.22 -10.18
C LEU A 71 0.91 -24.50 -9.58
N THR A 72 2.18 -24.78 -9.84
CA THR A 72 2.92 -25.71 -8.98
C THR A 72 3.06 -25.11 -7.58
N ILE A 73 3.23 -25.98 -6.57
CA ILE A 73 3.40 -25.57 -5.17
C ILE A 73 4.55 -24.58 -5.02
N ILE A 74 5.67 -24.84 -5.71
CA ILE A 74 6.88 -24.01 -5.66
C ILE A 74 6.60 -22.60 -6.18
N GLU A 75 5.94 -22.49 -7.33
CA GLU A 75 5.62 -21.20 -7.94
C GLU A 75 4.64 -20.40 -7.09
N LEU A 76 3.66 -21.08 -6.49
CA LEU A 76 2.70 -20.47 -5.59
C LEU A 76 3.41 -19.91 -4.34
N LEU A 77 4.35 -20.65 -3.77
CA LEU A 77 5.16 -20.19 -2.64
C LEU A 77 6.04 -18.99 -3.01
N ILE A 78 6.74 -19.04 -4.15
CA ILE A 78 7.56 -17.91 -4.66
C ILE A 78 6.69 -16.66 -4.85
N TYR A 79 5.49 -16.81 -5.41
CA TYR A 79 4.55 -15.70 -5.58
C TYR A 79 4.06 -15.12 -4.24
N ILE A 80 3.69 -15.99 -3.30
CA ILE A 80 3.25 -15.59 -1.96
C ILE A 80 4.37 -14.82 -1.26
N ASP A 81 5.59 -15.35 -1.25
CA ASP A 81 6.78 -14.70 -0.68
C ASP A 81 7.01 -13.33 -1.31
N TYR A 82 7.05 -13.25 -2.63
CA TYR A 82 7.27 -12.00 -3.36
C TYR A 82 6.20 -10.94 -3.02
N THR A 83 4.92 -11.30 -3.05
CA THR A 83 3.84 -10.35 -2.78
C THR A 83 3.82 -9.90 -1.31
N LEU A 84 4.13 -10.79 -0.37
CA LEU A 84 4.25 -10.46 1.04
C LEU A 84 5.43 -9.54 1.32
N LYS A 85 6.60 -9.82 0.74
CA LYS A 85 7.80 -8.96 0.83
C LYS A 85 7.57 -7.59 0.22
N LEU A 86 6.95 -7.51 -0.95
CA LEU A 86 6.61 -6.24 -1.58
C LEU A 86 5.66 -5.43 -0.69
N ARG A 87 4.60 -6.07 -0.19
CA ARG A 87 3.61 -5.42 0.69
C ARG A 87 4.24 -4.96 2.00
N SER A 88 5.12 -5.75 2.60
CA SER A 88 5.80 -5.40 3.85
C SER A 88 6.77 -4.24 3.63
N LYS A 89 7.59 -4.27 2.58
CA LYS A 89 8.49 -3.16 2.20
C LYS A 89 7.74 -1.85 2.01
N ILE A 90 6.67 -1.86 1.21
CA ILE A 90 5.87 -0.66 0.94
C ILE A 90 5.21 -0.15 2.23
N LYS A 91 4.60 -1.02 3.03
CA LYS A 91 4.01 -0.64 4.32
C LYS A 91 5.03 -0.03 5.27
N GLN A 92 6.21 -0.62 5.38
CA GLN A 92 7.29 -0.10 6.22
C GLN A 92 7.76 1.27 5.71
N LEU A 93 7.88 1.44 4.40
CA LEU A 93 8.30 2.70 3.79
C LEU A 93 7.28 3.82 4.05
N ILE A 94 5.99 3.53 3.82
CA ILE A 94 4.88 4.44 4.13
C ILE A 94 4.87 4.78 5.62
N PHE A 95 4.91 3.77 6.50
CA PHE A 95 4.86 3.97 7.95
C PHE A 95 6.03 4.82 8.45
N LYS A 96 7.28 4.50 8.04
CA LYS A 96 8.47 5.25 8.44
C LYS A 96 8.41 6.72 8.02
N LYS A 97 7.81 7.02 6.87
CA LYS A 97 7.77 8.39 6.31
C LYS A 97 6.58 9.21 6.78
N ILE A 98 5.42 8.57 7.02
CA ILE A 98 4.15 9.25 7.34
C ILE A 98 3.87 9.29 8.85
N ALA A 99 4.37 8.33 9.65
CA ALA A 99 4.07 8.28 11.08
C ALA A 99 4.53 9.53 11.83
N TYR A 100 5.73 10.04 11.54
CA TYR A 100 6.25 11.23 12.22
C TYR A 100 5.41 12.49 11.96
N PRO A 101 5.11 12.90 10.70
CA PRO A 101 4.23 14.04 10.45
C PRO A 101 2.85 13.90 11.09
N ILE A 102 2.23 12.71 11.06
CA ILE A 102 0.92 12.49 11.69
C ILE A 102 1.00 12.66 13.21
N LEU A 103 1.99 12.04 13.87
CA LEU A 103 2.16 12.18 15.31
C LEU A 103 2.35 13.65 15.69
N LEU A 104 3.15 14.37 14.91
CA LEU A 104 3.41 15.78 15.13
C LEU A 104 2.11 16.60 15.03
N ILE A 105 1.28 16.39 14.00
CA ILE A 105 -0.04 17.06 13.87
C ILE A 105 -0.92 16.76 15.09
N VAL A 106 -0.99 15.49 15.52
CA VAL A 106 -1.81 15.06 16.65
C VAL A 106 -1.34 15.73 17.94
N PHE A 107 -0.05 15.69 18.26
CA PHE A 107 0.49 16.34 19.45
C PHE A 107 0.30 17.85 19.43
N SER A 108 0.56 18.49 18.29
CA SER A 108 0.32 19.93 18.12
C SER A 108 -1.15 20.30 18.32
N TYR A 109 -2.09 19.48 17.86
CA TYR A 109 -3.51 19.67 18.13
C TYR A 109 -3.88 19.47 19.60
N LEU A 110 -3.30 18.47 20.28
CA LEU A 110 -3.49 18.28 21.73
C LEU A 110 -3.01 19.51 22.52
N ILE A 111 -1.87 20.09 22.15
CA ILE A 111 -1.37 21.33 22.77
C ILE A 111 -2.37 22.47 22.52
N LEU A 112 -2.88 22.60 21.29
CA LEU A 112 -3.90 23.62 20.96
C LEU A 112 -5.18 23.45 21.79
N ILE A 113 -5.64 22.21 22.04
CA ILE A 113 -6.78 21.93 22.94
C ILE A 113 -6.49 22.48 24.34
N VAL A 114 -5.32 22.16 24.91
CA VAL A 114 -4.93 22.63 26.24
C VAL A 114 -4.92 24.16 26.29
N PHE A 115 -4.32 24.82 25.29
CA PHE A 115 -4.30 26.28 25.22
C PHE A 115 -5.71 26.87 25.12
N LYS A 116 -6.57 26.30 24.28
CA LYS A 116 -7.93 26.80 24.07
C LYS A 116 -8.82 26.66 25.31
N PHE A 117 -8.78 25.51 25.98
CA PHE A 117 -9.74 25.21 27.04
C PHE A 117 -9.22 25.49 28.45
N ALA A 118 -7.90 25.40 28.69
CA ALA A 118 -7.32 25.70 29.99
C ALA A 118 -6.80 27.15 30.05
N ILE A 119 -5.82 27.50 29.21
CA ILE A 119 -5.10 28.77 29.32
C ILE A 119 -5.97 29.96 28.88
N LEU A 120 -6.65 29.85 27.76
CA LEU A 120 -7.48 30.93 27.22
C LEU A 120 -8.73 31.24 28.08
N ASN A 121 -9.26 30.23 28.77
CA ASN A 121 -10.34 30.47 29.74
C ASN A 121 -9.84 31.23 30.97
N LEU A 122 -8.61 30.98 31.43
CA LEU A 122 -8.01 31.73 32.55
C LEU A 122 -7.73 33.20 32.19
N LEU A 123 -7.45 33.48 30.91
CA LEU A 123 -7.14 34.82 30.41
C LEU A 123 -8.36 35.56 29.83
N HIS A 124 -9.57 35.03 29.99
CA HIS A 124 -10.76 35.45 29.24
C HIS A 124 -11.04 36.96 29.28
N GLU A 125 -10.80 37.60 30.43
CA GLU A 125 -11.03 39.02 30.67
C GLU A 125 -10.01 39.93 29.98
N TYR A 126 -8.80 39.43 29.74
CA TYR A 126 -7.68 40.19 29.17
C TYR A 126 -7.46 39.94 27.67
N MET A 127 -8.37 39.18 27.06
CA MET A 127 -8.20 38.67 25.71
C MET A 127 -8.62 39.67 24.64
N ASN A 128 -7.68 40.03 23.77
CA ASN A 128 -8.00 40.73 22.54
C ASN A 128 -8.89 39.86 21.62
N TYR A 129 -9.95 40.45 21.06
CA TYR A 129 -10.86 39.79 20.12
C TYR A 129 -10.12 39.07 18.97
N LYS A 130 -9.02 39.66 18.47
CA LYS A 130 -8.21 39.06 17.39
C LYS A 130 -7.62 37.71 17.80
N VAL A 131 -7.03 37.61 19.00
CA VAL A 131 -6.40 36.37 19.48
C VAL A 131 -7.46 35.27 19.68
N ARG A 132 -8.65 35.63 20.18
CA ARG A 132 -9.78 34.71 20.31
C ARG A 132 -10.23 34.17 18.95
N LEU A 133 -10.34 35.05 17.95
CA LEU A 133 -10.73 34.68 16.59
C LEU A 133 -9.69 33.75 15.94
N TYR A 134 -8.39 34.10 15.99
CA TYR A 134 -7.33 33.25 15.44
C TYR A 134 -7.28 31.87 16.09
N THR A 135 -7.44 31.80 17.42
CA THR A 135 -7.46 30.51 18.13
C THR A 135 -8.63 29.66 17.69
N ASN A 136 -9.83 30.24 17.53
CA ASN A 136 -11.00 29.51 17.08
C ASN A 136 -10.84 29.02 15.63
N VAL A 137 -10.35 29.87 14.73
CA VAL A 137 -10.09 29.49 13.33
C VAL A 137 -9.09 28.35 13.26
N LEU A 138 -7.97 28.44 13.98
CA LEU A 138 -6.98 27.36 14.01
C LEU A 138 -7.56 26.09 14.63
N PHE A 139 -8.31 26.18 15.72
CA PHE A 139 -8.92 25.01 16.36
C PHE A 139 -9.89 24.27 15.43
N TYR A 140 -10.84 24.98 14.81
CA TYR A 140 -11.79 24.35 13.91
C TYR A 140 -11.09 23.87 12.62
N GLY A 141 -10.13 24.63 12.11
CA GLY A 141 -9.28 24.21 10.98
C GLY A 141 -8.54 22.91 11.25
N SER A 142 -7.86 22.80 12.40
CA SER A 142 -7.17 21.58 12.84
C SER A 142 -8.12 20.42 13.07
N THR A 143 -9.31 20.68 13.62
CA THR A 143 -10.35 19.65 13.80
C THR A 143 -10.80 19.10 12.45
N CYS A 144 -11.10 19.97 11.49
CA CYS A 144 -11.45 19.58 10.13
C CYS A 144 -10.30 18.81 9.45
N MET A 145 -9.06 19.25 9.60
CA MET A 145 -7.88 18.57 9.06
C MET A 145 -7.75 17.14 9.62
N LEU A 146 -7.90 16.95 10.95
CA LEU A 146 -7.86 15.63 11.57
C LEU A 146 -9.02 14.75 11.12
N LEU A 147 -10.23 15.31 11.01
CA LEU A 147 -11.39 14.58 10.46
C LEU A 147 -11.14 14.13 9.02
N ILE A 148 -10.54 14.97 8.18
CA ILE A 148 -10.15 14.60 6.82
C ILE A 148 -9.13 13.45 6.86
N ILE A 149 -8.09 13.53 7.70
CA ILE A 149 -7.10 12.44 7.83
C ILE A 149 -7.79 11.13 8.25
N ILE A 150 -8.66 11.16 9.25
CA ILE A 150 -9.40 9.98 9.70
C ILE A 150 -10.31 9.44 8.59
N MET A 151 -11.05 10.31 7.90
CA MET A 151 -11.92 9.93 6.78
C MET A 151 -11.11 9.32 5.63
N THR A 152 -9.93 9.86 5.30
CA THR A 152 -9.07 9.25 4.27
C THR A 152 -8.58 7.88 4.70
N PHE A 153 -8.24 7.67 5.97
CA PHE A 153 -7.83 6.36 6.48
C PHE A 153 -8.96 5.33 6.43
N ILE A 154 -10.17 5.73 6.83
CA ILE A 154 -11.38 4.88 6.71
C ILE A 154 -11.65 4.55 5.25
N LEU A 155 -11.58 5.53 4.37
CA LEU A 155 -11.79 5.35 2.93
C LEU A 155 -10.77 4.37 2.34
N LEU A 156 -9.48 4.47 2.72
CA LEU A 156 -8.46 3.50 2.33
C LEU A 156 -8.78 2.07 2.79
N ILE A 157 -9.26 1.90 4.04
CA ILE A 157 -9.67 0.59 4.56
C ILE A 157 -10.87 0.03 3.77
N VAL A 158 -11.87 0.86 3.48
CA VAL A 158 -13.05 0.45 2.72
C VAL A 158 -12.68 0.04 1.29
N ILE A 159 -11.79 0.79 0.63
CA ILE A 159 -11.28 0.46 -0.71
C ILE A 159 -10.55 -0.87 -0.72
N GLU A 160 -9.74 -1.16 0.30
CA GLU A 160 -9.04 -2.44 0.42
C GLU A 160 -10.00 -3.62 0.56
N GLN A 161 -11.20 -3.42 1.12
CA GLN A 161 -12.20 -4.47 1.31
C GLN A 161 -13.16 -4.64 0.12
N LYS A 162 -13.48 -3.56 -0.60
CA LYS A 162 -14.49 -3.55 -1.67
C LYS A 162 -13.84 -3.56 -3.05
N LYS A 163 -13.87 -4.72 -3.72
CA LYS A 163 -13.28 -4.96 -5.04
C LYS A 163 -13.80 -3.98 -6.11
N ASP A 164 -15.09 -3.68 -6.12
CA ASP A 164 -15.72 -2.83 -7.15
C ASP A 164 -15.34 -1.35 -6.99
N LEU A 165 -15.32 -0.85 -5.75
CA LEU A 165 -14.89 0.52 -5.46
C LEU A 165 -13.43 0.74 -5.85
N LYS A 166 -12.58 -0.25 -5.57
CA LYS A 166 -11.17 -0.25 -5.94
C LYS A 166 -10.96 -0.13 -7.45
N LEU A 167 -11.76 -0.85 -8.24
CA LEU A 167 -11.76 -0.76 -9.70
C LEU A 167 -12.28 0.59 -10.20
N MET A 168 -13.39 1.08 -9.64
CA MET A 168 -14.02 2.34 -10.03
C MET A 168 -13.07 3.52 -9.82
N LEU A 169 -12.43 3.60 -8.67
CA LEU A 169 -11.57 4.73 -8.30
C LEU A 169 -10.31 4.82 -9.16
N ILE A 170 -9.70 3.69 -9.51
CA ILE A 170 -8.51 3.68 -10.38
C ILE A 170 -8.85 4.08 -11.81
N LYS A 171 -10.06 3.76 -12.28
CA LYS A 171 -10.53 4.18 -13.61
C LYS A 171 -10.92 5.66 -13.65
N GLN A 172 -11.52 6.20 -12.58
CA GLN A 172 -12.10 7.55 -12.59
C GLN A 172 -11.16 8.66 -12.10
N LEU A 173 -10.12 8.33 -11.31
CA LEU A 173 -9.22 9.34 -10.71
C LEU A 173 -7.74 9.13 -11.12
N PRO A 174 -7.40 9.13 -12.42
CA PRO A 174 -6.04 8.81 -12.88
C PRO A 174 -4.97 9.86 -12.49
N ASN A 175 -5.38 11.11 -12.25
CA ASN A 175 -4.45 12.24 -12.09
C ASN A 175 -4.05 12.53 -10.63
N TYR A 176 -4.62 11.82 -9.66
CA TYR A 176 -4.30 12.02 -8.26
C TYR A 176 -3.11 11.15 -7.84
N ILE A 177 -2.12 11.74 -7.16
CA ILE A 177 -0.86 11.09 -6.75
C ILE A 177 -1.09 9.77 -6.01
N LEU A 178 -2.08 9.72 -5.12
CA LEU A 178 -2.43 8.52 -4.36
C LEU A 178 -2.87 7.36 -5.29
N PHE A 179 -3.72 7.65 -6.28
CA PHE A 179 -4.19 6.64 -7.22
C PHE A 179 -3.10 6.22 -8.21
N ASN A 180 -2.19 7.14 -8.56
CA ASN A 180 -1.01 6.80 -9.36
C ASN A 180 -0.07 5.83 -8.62
N MET A 181 0.10 6.00 -7.30
CA MET A 181 0.85 5.05 -6.47
C MET A 181 0.19 3.66 -6.45
N TYR A 182 -1.14 3.61 -6.29
CA TYR A 182 -1.88 2.35 -6.38
C TYR A 182 -1.74 1.69 -7.75
N ARG A 183 -1.84 2.45 -8.84
CA ARG A 183 -1.66 1.95 -10.21
C ARG A 183 -0.26 1.36 -10.41
N SER A 184 0.78 2.09 -10.00
CA SER A 184 2.17 1.62 -10.06
C SER A 184 2.37 0.33 -9.25
N TYR A 185 1.73 0.22 -8.08
CA TYR A 185 1.77 -1.01 -7.26
C TYR A 185 1.18 -2.22 -7.99
N TYR A 186 -0.02 -2.10 -8.55
CA TYR A 186 -0.65 -3.22 -9.27
C TYR A 186 0.07 -3.54 -10.57
N GLN A 187 0.61 -2.53 -11.25
CA GLN A 187 1.42 -2.72 -12.44
C GLN A 187 2.70 -3.50 -12.14
N HIS A 188 3.37 -3.20 -11.02
CA HIS A 188 4.56 -3.93 -10.58
C HIS A 188 4.27 -5.41 -10.33
N ILE A 189 3.12 -5.73 -9.72
CA ILE A 189 2.67 -7.11 -9.53
C ILE A 189 2.30 -7.76 -10.86
N PHE A 190 1.65 -7.02 -11.77
CA PHE A 190 1.30 -7.51 -13.10
C PHE A 190 2.55 -7.90 -13.91
N ILE A 191 3.61 -7.07 -13.89
CA ILE A 191 4.91 -7.37 -14.51
C ILE A 191 5.50 -8.65 -13.93
N HIS A 192 5.49 -8.79 -12.61
CA HIS A 192 6.00 -10.00 -11.96
C HIS A 192 5.27 -11.26 -12.45
N LEU A 193 3.93 -11.19 -12.55
CA LEU A 193 3.12 -12.31 -13.03
C LEU A 193 3.38 -12.63 -14.50
N MET A 194 3.56 -11.61 -15.34
CA MET A 194 3.95 -11.81 -16.74
C MET A 194 5.32 -12.48 -16.87
N LEU A 195 6.31 -12.03 -16.09
CA LEU A 195 7.65 -12.65 -16.06
C LEU A 195 7.59 -14.12 -15.64
N GLN A 196 6.86 -14.43 -14.55
CA GLN A 196 6.69 -15.81 -14.09
C GLN A 196 6.00 -16.69 -15.13
N ALA A 197 5.01 -16.17 -15.86
CA ALA A 197 4.33 -16.91 -16.91
C ALA A 197 5.22 -17.09 -18.16
N TYR A 198 6.02 -16.08 -18.49
CA TYR A 198 6.96 -16.12 -19.61
C TYR A 198 8.05 -17.17 -19.41
N GLN A 199 8.62 -17.24 -18.19
CA GLN A 199 9.64 -18.24 -17.80
C GLN A 199 9.17 -19.70 -17.89
N ARG A 200 7.87 -19.94 -18.09
CA ARG A 200 7.28 -21.28 -18.26
C ARG A 200 7.04 -21.67 -19.71
N ASP A 201 7.48 -20.85 -20.66
CA ASP A 201 7.19 -21.01 -22.09
C ASP A 201 5.67 -21.14 -22.35
N THR A 202 4.86 -20.44 -21.55
CA THR A 202 3.40 -20.46 -21.75
C THR A 202 3.02 -19.54 -22.92
N SER A 203 2.06 -20.00 -23.72
CA SER A 203 1.47 -19.13 -24.75
C SER A 203 0.85 -17.88 -24.11
N THR A 204 0.86 -16.77 -24.83
CA THR A 204 0.27 -15.49 -24.39
C THR A 204 -1.17 -15.64 -23.89
N LYS A 205 -1.95 -16.53 -24.52
CA LYS A 205 -3.32 -16.88 -24.10
C LYS A 205 -3.35 -17.59 -22.76
N ASN A 206 -2.48 -18.57 -22.54
CA ASN A 206 -2.37 -19.27 -21.26
C ASN A 206 -1.87 -18.35 -20.15
N MET A 207 -0.94 -17.44 -20.47
CA MET A 207 -0.47 -16.39 -19.56
C MET A 207 -1.63 -15.52 -19.08
N PHE A 208 -2.49 -14.99 -19.96
CA PHE A 208 -3.61 -14.15 -19.50
C PHE A 208 -4.73 -14.93 -18.83
N GLN A 209 -4.99 -16.18 -19.22
CA GLN A 209 -5.89 -17.06 -18.47
C GLN A 209 -5.40 -17.31 -17.04
N TYR A 210 -4.10 -17.49 -16.87
CA TYR A 210 -3.46 -17.58 -15.57
C TYR A 210 -3.60 -16.28 -14.78
N ILE A 211 -3.23 -15.13 -15.36
CA ILE A 211 -3.30 -13.83 -14.67
C ILE A 211 -4.75 -13.44 -14.33
N LYS A 212 -5.74 -13.84 -15.15
CA LYS A 212 -7.18 -13.66 -14.83
C LYS A 212 -7.63 -14.46 -13.61
N ALA A 213 -7.04 -15.62 -13.35
CA ALA A 213 -7.40 -16.46 -12.20
C ALA A 213 -7.03 -15.82 -10.85
N TYR A 214 -6.28 -14.71 -10.86
CA TYR A 214 -5.92 -13.92 -9.67
C TYR A 214 -7.10 -13.10 -9.14
N GLN A 215 -8.07 -13.77 -8.53
CA GLN A 215 -9.28 -13.15 -7.98
C GLN A 215 -9.02 -12.18 -6.82
N ASP A 216 -7.86 -12.28 -6.18
CA ASP A 216 -7.52 -11.50 -5.00
C ASP A 216 -7.14 -10.05 -5.33
N ASN A 217 -6.73 -9.79 -6.57
CA ASN A 217 -6.49 -8.45 -7.10
C ASN A 217 -7.38 -8.18 -8.30
N PRO A 218 -8.59 -7.60 -8.09
CA PRO A 218 -9.56 -7.37 -9.15
C PRO A 218 -8.99 -6.48 -10.26
N ILE A 219 -8.05 -5.59 -9.96
CA ILE A 219 -7.40 -4.73 -10.94
C ILE A 219 -6.53 -5.54 -11.90
N ILE A 220 -5.72 -6.44 -11.36
CA ILE A 220 -4.81 -7.30 -12.13
C ILE A 220 -5.63 -8.24 -13.01
N ALA A 221 -6.66 -8.88 -12.43
CA ALA A 221 -7.57 -9.75 -13.16
C ALA A 221 -8.30 -8.99 -14.28
N ASN A 222 -8.73 -7.75 -14.02
CA ASN A 222 -9.42 -6.92 -15.00
C ASN A 222 -8.49 -6.48 -16.14
N LEU A 223 -7.22 -6.15 -15.84
CA LEU A 223 -6.22 -5.85 -16.86
C LEU A 223 -5.98 -7.05 -17.78
N ALA A 224 -5.80 -8.24 -17.21
CA ALA A 224 -5.65 -9.47 -17.98
C ALA A 224 -6.93 -9.84 -18.75
N TYR A 225 -8.11 -9.53 -18.21
CA TYR A 225 -9.38 -9.74 -18.89
C TYR A 225 -9.51 -8.92 -20.17
N TYR A 226 -9.24 -7.61 -20.09
CA TYR A 226 -9.32 -6.75 -21.28
C TYR A 226 -8.27 -7.12 -22.33
N LEU A 227 -7.05 -7.48 -21.91
CA LEU A 227 -6.01 -7.95 -22.84
C LEU A 227 -6.43 -9.22 -23.56
N ASP A 228 -6.90 -10.23 -22.83
CA ASP A 228 -7.31 -11.49 -23.45
C ASP A 228 -8.52 -11.32 -24.37
N HIS A 229 -9.48 -10.48 -23.96
CA HIS A 229 -10.64 -10.14 -24.78
C HIS A 229 -10.23 -9.43 -26.08
N ASP A 230 -9.33 -8.45 -26.00
CA ASP A 230 -8.84 -7.73 -27.19
C ASP A 230 -8.07 -8.65 -28.15
N LEU A 231 -7.30 -9.59 -27.61
CA LEU A 231 -6.63 -10.63 -28.40
C LEU A 231 -7.64 -11.61 -29.04
N ASP A 232 -8.68 -12.02 -28.32
CA ASP A 232 -9.75 -12.88 -28.86
C ASP A 232 -10.56 -12.19 -29.96
N LEU A 233 -10.65 -10.85 -29.93
CA LEU A 233 -11.22 -10.04 -31.02
C LEU A 233 -10.29 -9.91 -32.24
N GLY A 234 -9.11 -10.52 -32.22
CA GLY A 234 -8.15 -10.49 -33.33
C GLY A 234 -7.27 -9.24 -33.36
N LEU A 235 -7.26 -8.42 -32.31
CA LEU A 235 -6.29 -7.33 -32.20
C LEU A 235 -4.89 -7.89 -31.97
N THR A 236 -3.88 -7.22 -32.51
CA THR A 236 -2.50 -7.57 -32.19
C THR A 236 -2.20 -7.25 -30.73
N PHE A 237 -1.21 -7.94 -30.15
CA PHE A 237 -0.85 -7.71 -28.75
C PHE A 237 -0.44 -6.26 -28.47
N LEU A 238 0.25 -5.61 -29.42
CA LEU A 238 0.61 -4.19 -29.34
C LEU A 238 -0.63 -3.28 -29.34
N GLN A 239 -1.61 -3.55 -30.20
CA GLN A 239 -2.87 -2.79 -30.24
C GLN A 239 -3.68 -2.93 -28.94
N ALA A 240 -3.68 -4.14 -28.36
CA ALA A 240 -4.32 -4.39 -27.08
C ALA A 240 -3.64 -3.61 -25.94
N ILE A 241 -2.30 -3.56 -25.93
CA ILE A 241 -1.51 -2.80 -24.94
C ILE A 241 -1.79 -1.28 -25.04
N ASP A 242 -1.87 -0.74 -26.25
CA ASP A 242 -2.11 0.69 -26.46
C ASP A 242 -3.47 1.14 -25.89
N LYS A 243 -4.48 0.27 -25.96
CA LYS A 243 -5.82 0.50 -25.39
C LYS A 243 -5.88 0.38 -23.87
N MET A 244 -4.87 -0.21 -23.23
CA MET A 244 -4.90 -0.41 -21.78
C MET A 244 -4.89 0.92 -21.03
N SER A 245 -5.64 0.97 -19.92
CA SER A 245 -5.52 2.05 -18.95
C SER A 245 -4.28 1.86 -18.06
N LEU A 246 -3.09 1.71 -18.64
CA LEU A 246 -1.79 1.59 -17.95
C LEU A 246 -0.87 2.79 -18.21
N ASN A 247 0.18 2.90 -17.39
CA ASN A 247 1.12 4.00 -17.47
C ASN A 247 1.80 3.98 -18.86
N GLU A 248 1.95 5.12 -19.52
CA GLU A 248 2.46 5.16 -20.91
C GLU A 248 3.88 4.59 -21.02
N ASP A 249 4.70 4.79 -19.98
CA ASP A 249 6.03 4.19 -19.91
C ASP A 249 5.99 2.66 -19.88
N PHE A 250 4.97 2.08 -19.25
CA PHE A 250 4.80 0.62 -19.25
C PHE A 250 4.47 0.11 -20.64
N LYS A 251 3.53 0.76 -21.33
CA LYS A 251 3.15 0.39 -22.70
C LYS A 251 4.36 0.43 -23.64
N LYS A 252 5.15 1.49 -23.55
CA LYS A 252 6.39 1.64 -24.33
C LYS A 252 7.39 0.52 -24.03
N MET A 253 7.67 0.25 -22.76
CA MET A 253 8.62 -0.80 -22.38
C MET A 253 8.13 -2.19 -22.77
N LEU A 254 6.82 -2.43 -22.67
CA LEU A 254 6.20 -3.68 -23.10
C LEU A 254 6.28 -3.87 -24.61
N SER A 255 6.00 -2.83 -25.38
CA SER A 255 6.21 -2.82 -26.84
C SER A 255 7.65 -3.13 -27.22
N VAL A 256 8.63 -2.47 -26.58
CA VAL A 256 10.06 -2.71 -26.83
C VAL A 256 10.45 -4.15 -26.49
N ALA A 257 9.98 -4.67 -25.35
CA ALA A 257 10.25 -6.05 -24.91
C ALA A 257 9.73 -7.11 -25.90
N ILE A 258 8.55 -6.88 -26.47
CA ILE A 258 7.95 -7.76 -27.49
C ILE A 258 8.77 -7.72 -28.79
N HIS A 259 9.21 -6.53 -29.21
CA HIS A 259 9.93 -6.37 -30.47
C HIS A 259 11.38 -6.87 -30.45
N GLN A 260 12.07 -6.78 -29.30
CA GLN A 260 13.49 -7.13 -29.21
C GLN A 260 13.77 -8.62 -28.89
N GLN A 261 12.74 -9.47 -28.80
CA GLN A 261 12.85 -10.89 -28.39
C GLN A 261 13.58 -11.12 -27.05
N ASN A 262 13.75 -10.06 -26.25
CA ASN A 262 14.43 -10.10 -24.96
C ASN A 262 13.46 -9.66 -23.85
N PHE A 263 12.32 -10.33 -23.81
CA PHE A 263 11.20 -9.95 -22.94
C PHE A 263 11.58 -10.00 -21.47
N GLU A 264 12.27 -11.06 -21.04
CA GLU A 264 12.63 -11.29 -19.65
C GLU A 264 13.57 -10.21 -19.10
N GLU A 265 14.66 -9.91 -19.82
CA GLU A 265 15.65 -8.92 -19.37
C GLU A 265 15.04 -7.51 -19.30
N ILE A 266 14.30 -7.11 -20.34
CA ILE A 266 13.69 -5.78 -20.42
C ILE A 266 12.60 -5.61 -19.36
N MET A 267 11.75 -6.62 -19.14
CA MET A 267 10.71 -6.57 -18.12
C MET A 267 11.27 -6.64 -16.70
N ALA A 268 12.33 -7.42 -16.47
CA ALA A 268 13.01 -7.46 -15.17
C ALA A 268 13.68 -6.11 -14.85
N ALA A 269 14.34 -5.50 -15.83
CA ALA A 269 14.91 -4.16 -15.69
C ALA A 269 13.81 -3.11 -15.48
N TYR A 270 12.69 -3.20 -16.18
CA TYR A 270 11.58 -2.29 -15.96
C TYR A 270 10.90 -2.49 -14.61
N GLN A 271 10.85 -3.73 -14.10
CA GLN A 271 10.31 -4.04 -12.79
C GLN A 271 11.06 -3.31 -11.67
N SER A 272 12.40 -3.28 -11.72
CA SER A 272 13.21 -2.53 -10.75
C SER A 272 12.98 -1.02 -10.86
N VAL A 273 12.96 -0.47 -12.08
CA VAL A 273 12.66 0.95 -12.33
C VAL A 273 11.26 1.34 -11.84
N SER A 274 10.28 0.45 -12.02
CA SER A 274 8.91 0.62 -11.54
C SER A 274 8.85 0.67 -10.01
N TYR A 275 9.63 -0.16 -9.33
CA TYR A 275 9.76 -0.13 -7.86
C TYR A 275 10.37 1.20 -7.39
N ASP A 276 11.48 1.63 -7.98
CA ASP A 276 12.13 2.89 -7.63
C ASP A 276 11.23 4.10 -7.84
N ARG A 277 10.38 4.05 -8.88
CA ARG A 277 9.36 5.07 -9.11
C ARG A 277 8.30 5.08 -8.01
N LEU A 278 7.82 3.90 -7.62
CA LEU A 278 6.86 3.77 -6.52
C LEU A 278 7.45 4.30 -5.21
N GLU A 279 8.71 4.00 -4.91
CA GLU A 279 9.42 4.54 -3.75
C GLU A 279 9.52 6.07 -3.80
N ARG A 280 9.94 6.63 -4.95
CA ARG A 280 10.00 8.09 -5.14
C ARG A 280 8.64 8.77 -4.96
N ASP A 281 7.57 8.18 -5.45
CA ASP A 281 6.22 8.73 -5.30
C ASP A 281 5.79 8.76 -3.83
N ILE A 282 6.11 7.71 -3.05
CA ILE A 282 5.87 7.69 -1.60
C ILE A 282 6.69 8.76 -0.89
N ILE A 283 7.98 8.91 -1.25
CA ILE A 283 8.86 9.93 -0.68
C ILE A 283 8.31 11.33 -0.98
N ARG A 284 7.93 11.60 -2.23
CA ARG A 284 7.38 12.91 -2.64
C ARG A 284 6.08 13.23 -1.89
N MET A 285 5.17 12.27 -1.76
CA MET A 285 3.96 12.42 -0.94
C MET A 285 4.30 12.75 0.52
N SER A 286 5.27 12.06 1.10
CA SER A 286 5.70 12.31 2.49
C SER A 286 6.33 13.69 2.67
N GLN A 287 7.04 14.20 1.66
CA GLN A 287 7.60 15.55 1.67
C GLN A 287 6.50 16.61 1.67
N TYR A 288 5.46 16.46 0.84
CA TYR A 288 4.31 17.37 0.86
C TYR A 288 3.60 17.37 2.22
N LEU A 289 3.41 16.18 2.82
CA LEU A 289 2.84 16.06 4.16
C LEU A 289 3.73 16.73 5.22
N MET A 290 5.05 16.59 5.10
CA MET A 290 5.99 17.19 6.04
C MET A 290 6.01 18.73 5.94
N ILE A 291 6.02 19.29 4.74
CA ILE A 291 5.97 20.75 4.52
C ILE A 291 4.69 21.33 5.12
N THR A 292 3.53 20.71 4.84
CA THR A 292 2.24 21.15 5.39
C THR A 292 2.22 21.05 6.92
N THR A 293 2.82 20.00 7.48
CA THR A 293 2.96 19.81 8.93
C THR A 293 3.82 20.90 9.57
N TYR A 294 4.96 21.25 8.98
CA TYR A 294 5.83 22.30 9.53
C TYR A 294 5.20 23.69 9.42
N LEU A 295 4.50 24.00 8.32
CA LEU A 295 3.72 25.23 8.21
C LEU A 295 2.65 25.32 9.30
N TYR A 296 1.94 24.21 9.56
CA TYR A 296 0.94 24.13 10.62
C TYR A 296 1.54 24.38 12.01
N VAL A 297 2.67 23.75 12.34
CA VAL A 297 3.37 24.00 13.61
C VAL A 297 3.86 25.43 13.71
N GLY A 298 4.40 26.00 12.64
CA GLY A 298 4.84 27.40 12.63
C GLY A 298 3.71 28.35 13.00
N LEU A 299 2.52 28.15 12.41
CA LEU A 299 1.32 28.94 12.75
C LEU A 299 0.91 28.77 14.21
N LEU A 300 1.00 27.55 14.76
CA LEU A 300 0.71 27.31 16.17
C LEU A 300 1.71 27.98 17.11
N LEU A 301 3.00 27.95 16.79
CA LEU A 301 4.03 28.61 17.59
C LEU A 301 3.82 30.13 17.63
N MET A 302 3.46 30.75 16.49
CA MET A 302 3.10 32.17 16.45
C MET A 302 1.88 32.48 17.33
N LEU A 303 0.87 31.60 17.31
CA LEU A 303 -0.30 31.74 18.18
C LEU A 303 0.07 31.60 19.66
N PHE A 304 0.86 30.60 20.03
CA PHE A 304 1.30 30.40 21.42
C PHE A 304 2.13 31.58 21.92
N TYR A 305 3.04 32.09 21.10
CA TYR A 305 3.79 33.31 21.42
C TYR A 305 2.86 34.50 21.68
N SER A 306 1.86 34.70 20.81
CA SER A 306 0.89 35.78 20.95
C SER A 306 0.10 35.66 22.25
N ILE A 307 -0.34 34.45 22.63
CA ILE A 307 -1.08 34.21 23.88
C ILE A 307 -0.18 34.43 25.10
N LEU A 308 1.05 33.90 25.09
CA LEU A 308 1.99 34.03 26.20
C LEU A 308 2.47 35.48 26.40
N SER A 309 2.48 36.30 25.36
CA SER A 309 2.83 37.72 25.45
C SER A 309 1.74 38.60 26.08
N LEU A 310 0.47 38.15 26.12
CA LEU A 310 -0.63 38.92 26.69
C LEU A 310 -0.40 39.35 28.14
N PRO A 311 -0.06 38.45 29.09
CA PRO A 311 0.22 38.86 30.46
C PRO A 311 1.41 39.82 30.59
N LEU A 312 2.45 39.68 29.75
CA LEU A 312 3.61 40.58 29.77
C LEU A 312 3.25 41.99 29.28
N GLN A 313 2.39 42.09 28.27
CA GLN A 313 1.89 43.38 27.78
C GLN A 313 1.06 44.11 28.83
N LEU A 314 0.24 43.37 29.60
CA LEU A 314 -0.53 43.95 30.70
C LEU A 314 0.38 44.52 31.79
N ILE A 315 1.44 43.79 32.15
CA ILE A 315 2.43 44.24 33.16
C ILE A 315 3.19 45.49 32.70
N HIS A 316 3.51 45.62 31.41
CA HIS A 316 4.18 46.82 30.87
C HIS A 316 3.24 48.02 30.65
N SER A 317 1.93 47.79 30.61
CA SER A 317 0.91 48.84 30.41
C SER A 317 0.33 49.41 31.71
N MET A 318 0.70 48.83 32.86
CA MET A 318 0.42 49.36 34.21
C MET A 318 1.58 50.20 34.71
#